data_AF-A0A351G0Q3-F1
#
_entry.id   AF-A0A351G0Q3-F1
#
_cell.length_a   1.000
_cell.length_b   1.000
_cell.length_c   1.000
_cell.angle_alpha   90.00
_cell.angle_beta   90.00
_cell.angle_gamma   90.00
#
_symmetry.space_group_name_H-M   'P 1'
#
loop_
_entity.id
_entity.type
_entity.pdbx_description
1 polymer ?
#
loop_
_entity_poly.entity_id
_entity_poly.type
_entity_poly.pdbx_seq_one_letter_code
_entity_poly.pdbx_strand_id
1 'polypeptide(L)'
;MKHLKFLQSQYLLASAFALLFSASTLQASSFAVGISVGIGYGGVAAKIPAGSSVVVHQPLSVVAGKARVYFQHGKMLSRIEHTYDPYCYFSMKRPRAEMKSPASILPETFTVKKQFRRKEQTAQRGTLLASSVSMGIETGFNSWLALNEGGPQNLNHYLRLEPSDQPQVSALVCGVYADPQERTSPSIEEMAEALGAFATIKTAQ
;
A
#
# COMPACT_ATOMS: atom_id res chain seq x y z
N MET A 1 15.23 61.37 -26.40
CA MET A 1 15.11 62.19 -27.63
C MET A 1 15.68 61.33 -28.77
N LYS A 2 14.86 60.66 -29.61
CA LYS A 2 14.32 61.11 -30.94
C LYS A 2 15.46 61.61 -31.85
N HIS A 3 15.81 61.07 -33.02
CA HIS A 3 15.10 60.54 -34.22
C HIS A 3 16.01 59.50 -34.92
N LEU A 4 15.62 58.40 -35.61
CA LEU A 4 14.61 58.05 -36.65
C LEU A 4 14.96 58.50 -38.08
N LYS A 5 15.34 57.54 -38.96
CA LYS A 5 14.83 57.21 -40.32
C LYS A 5 15.87 56.33 -41.08
N PHE A 6 15.57 55.17 -41.67
CA PHE A 6 14.61 54.74 -42.73
C PHE A 6 15.28 54.66 -44.12
N LEU A 7 15.36 53.45 -44.70
CA LEU A 7 15.43 53.08 -46.13
C LEU A 7 15.74 51.56 -46.19
N GLN A 8 14.78 50.64 -46.36
CA GLN A 8 13.99 50.31 -47.56
C GLN A 8 14.87 49.91 -48.77
N SER A 9 14.94 48.60 -49.08
CA SER A 9 14.91 48.10 -50.46
C SER A 9 14.58 46.60 -50.50
N GLN A 10 13.44 46.31 -51.11
CA GLN A 10 12.97 44.99 -51.52
C GLN A 10 13.47 44.73 -52.95
N TYR A 11 13.61 43.48 -53.41
CA TYR A 11 13.30 42.93 -54.75
C TYR A 11 13.90 41.50 -54.76
N LEU A 12 13.11 40.43 -54.62
CA LEU A 12 12.22 39.77 -55.59
C LEU A 12 12.95 38.77 -56.50
N LEU A 13 12.23 37.65 -56.72
CA LEU A 13 12.39 36.56 -57.70
C LEU A 13 13.24 35.37 -57.25
N ALA A 14 12.82 34.12 -57.44
CA ALA A 14 11.56 33.47 -57.79
C ALA A 14 11.89 31.96 -57.84
N SER A 15 10.92 31.12 -57.46
CA SER A 15 10.52 29.86 -58.09
C SER A 15 11.62 28.83 -58.48
N ALA A 16 11.54 27.54 -58.16
CA ALA A 16 10.44 26.65 -58.53
C ALA A 16 10.79 25.19 -58.19
N PHE A 17 9.77 24.42 -57.76
CA PHE A 17 9.51 22.98 -58.04
C PHE A 17 10.54 21.93 -57.57
N ALA A 18 10.20 20.73 -57.11
CA ALA A 18 8.97 20.03 -56.75
C ALA A 18 9.39 18.64 -56.19
N LEU A 19 8.38 17.87 -55.75
CA LEU A 19 8.36 16.40 -55.56
C LEU A 19 8.52 15.86 -54.13
N LEU A 20 7.38 15.85 -53.43
CA LEU A 20 6.66 14.64 -53.00
C LEU A 20 7.52 13.38 -52.75
N PHE A 21 7.71 13.03 -51.47
CA PHE A 21 7.51 11.65 -51.00
C PHE A 21 6.85 11.67 -49.63
N SER A 22 5.56 11.36 -49.66
CA SER A 22 4.75 10.96 -48.52
C SER A 22 5.20 9.60 -48.00
N ALA A 23 5.59 9.52 -46.74
CA ALA A 23 5.62 8.27 -45.98
C ALA A 23 5.00 8.54 -44.60
N SER A 24 3.68 8.60 -44.58
CA SER A 24 2.88 8.61 -43.36
C SER A 24 2.95 7.22 -42.73
N THR A 25 3.91 6.98 -41.85
CA THR A 25 3.85 5.82 -40.96
C THR A 25 2.76 6.07 -39.93
N LEU A 26 1.56 5.53 -40.19
CA LEU A 26 0.52 5.33 -39.19
C LEU A 26 1.07 4.42 -38.10
N GLN A 27 1.60 5.03 -37.04
CA GLN A 27 1.93 4.31 -35.83
C GLN A 27 0.60 3.99 -35.14
N ALA A 28 0.12 2.77 -35.36
CA ALA A 28 -0.99 2.20 -34.62
C ALA A 28 -0.58 2.11 -33.15
N SER A 29 -0.93 3.13 -32.37
CA SER A 29 -0.91 3.06 -30.92
C SER A 29 -1.99 2.06 -30.52
N SER A 30 -1.57 0.83 -30.27
CA SER A 30 -2.37 -0.19 -29.60
C SER A 30 -2.82 0.38 -28.26
N PHE A 31 -4.06 0.86 -28.20
CA PHE A 31 -4.75 1.07 -26.93
C PHE A 31 -4.98 -0.32 -26.34
N ALA A 32 -4.08 -0.74 -25.46
CA ALA A 32 -4.35 -1.85 -24.57
C ALA A 32 -5.51 -1.41 -23.66
N VAL A 33 -6.73 -1.80 -24.05
CA VAL A 33 -7.88 -1.79 -23.16
C VAL A 33 -7.58 -2.83 -22.08
N GLY A 34 -6.94 -2.37 -21.01
CA GLY A 34 -6.82 -3.15 -19.78
C GLY A 34 -8.22 -3.38 -19.27
N ILE A 35 -8.72 -4.61 -19.38
CA ILE A 35 -9.94 -5.04 -18.72
C ILE A 35 -9.64 -4.94 -17.22
N SER A 36 -10.08 -3.85 -16.58
CA SER A 36 -10.16 -3.78 -15.14
C SER A 36 -11.29 -4.70 -14.72
N VAL A 37 -10.99 -5.99 -14.56
CA VAL A 37 -11.87 -6.89 -13.84
C VAL A 37 -11.97 -6.30 -12.44
N GLY A 38 -13.14 -5.78 -12.08
CA GLY A 38 -13.43 -5.37 -10.71
C GLY A 38 -13.32 -6.61 -9.83
N ILE A 39 -12.14 -6.81 -9.24
CA ILE A 39 -11.91 -7.93 -8.34
C ILE A 39 -12.68 -7.59 -7.06
N GLY A 40 -13.73 -8.36 -6.80
CA GLY A 40 -14.38 -8.34 -5.50
C GLY A 40 -13.33 -8.56 -4.43
N TYR A 41 -13.29 -7.67 -3.45
CA TYR A 41 -12.41 -7.73 -2.30
C TYR A 41 -12.55 -9.09 -1.60
N GLY A 42 -11.66 -10.05 -1.89
CA GLY A 42 -11.69 -11.39 -1.28
C GLY A 42 -10.67 -12.38 -1.84
N GLY A 43 -9.48 -11.92 -2.23
CA GLY A 43 -8.43 -12.79 -2.77
C GLY A 43 -7.84 -13.77 -1.74
N VAL A 44 -7.17 -14.82 -2.23
CA VAL A 44 -6.43 -15.76 -1.38
C VAL A 44 -5.30 -15.01 -0.65
N ALA A 45 -5.24 -15.17 0.68
CA ALA A 45 -4.21 -14.52 1.50
C ALA A 45 -2.79 -14.77 0.96
N ALA A 46 -2.04 -13.69 0.77
CA ALA A 46 -0.71 -13.73 0.18
C ALA A 46 0.24 -14.67 0.94
N LYS A 47 1.04 -15.43 0.19
CA LYS A 47 2.20 -16.17 0.70
C LYS A 47 3.46 -15.57 0.08
N ILE A 48 4.26 -14.90 0.89
CA ILE A 48 5.49 -14.21 0.51
C ILE A 48 6.64 -14.94 1.21
N PRO A 49 7.37 -15.81 0.50
CA PRO A 49 8.44 -16.60 1.11
C PRO A 49 9.62 -15.71 1.56
N ALA A 50 10.43 -16.22 2.48
CA ALA A 50 11.71 -15.62 2.82
C ALA A 50 12.59 -15.53 1.56
N GLY A 51 13.43 -14.50 1.47
CA GLY A 51 14.22 -14.19 0.27
C GLY A 51 13.47 -13.35 -0.78
N SER A 52 12.15 -13.15 -0.63
CA SER A 52 11.41 -12.14 -1.40
C SER A 52 11.98 -10.74 -1.15
N SER A 53 11.69 -9.77 -2.01
CA SER A 53 12.20 -8.40 -1.88
C SER A 53 11.06 -7.37 -1.83
N VAL A 54 11.25 -6.32 -1.06
CA VAL A 54 10.39 -5.12 -1.04
C VAL A 54 11.22 -3.96 -1.57
N VAL A 55 10.85 -3.44 -2.73
CA VAL A 55 11.56 -2.33 -3.39
C VAL A 55 10.82 -1.04 -3.10
N VAL A 56 11.47 -0.08 -2.47
CA VAL A 56 10.98 1.30 -2.28
C VAL A 56 11.54 2.17 -3.40
N HIS A 57 10.66 2.78 -4.19
CA HIS A 57 11.05 3.50 -5.42
C HIS A 57 11.33 4.98 -5.20
N GLN A 58 10.81 5.55 -4.11
CA GLN A 58 10.91 6.97 -3.81
C GLN A 58 11.01 7.22 -2.30
N PRO A 59 11.55 8.38 -1.86
CA PRO A 59 11.63 8.69 -0.44
C PRO A 59 10.24 8.71 0.22
N LEU A 60 10.10 7.99 1.34
CA LEU A 60 8.84 7.90 2.10
C LEU A 60 8.94 8.76 3.36
N SER A 61 8.12 9.80 3.45
CA SER A 61 8.15 10.73 4.57
C SER A 61 7.43 10.16 5.80
N VAL A 62 8.12 10.14 6.93
CA VAL A 62 7.58 9.76 8.24
C VAL A 62 7.46 11.00 9.10
N VAL A 63 6.21 11.39 9.36
CA VAL A 63 5.90 12.59 10.15
C VAL A 63 6.45 12.48 11.57
N ALA A 64 6.78 13.63 12.17
CA ALA A 64 7.20 13.70 13.56
C ALA A 64 6.16 13.06 14.50
N GLY A 65 6.63 12.42 15.56
CA GLY A 65 5.81 11.69 16.53
C GLY A 65 5.33 10.32 16.03
N LYS A 66 5.70 9.90 14.82
CA LYS A 66 5.34 8.59 14.25
C LYS A 66 6.58 7.77 13.92
N ALA A 67 6.37 6.46 13.90
CA ALA A 67 7.36 5.46 13.49
C ALA A 67 6.82 4.58 12.35
N ARG A 68 5.73 5.03 11.72
CA ARG A 68 5.05 4.32 10.63
C ARG A 68 4.64 5.31 9.56
N VAL A 69 4.69 4.85 8.31
CA VAL A 69 4.12 5.54 7.15
C VAL A 69 3.13 4.59 6.49
N TYR A 70 1.89 5.07 6.28
CA TYR A 70 0.78 4.25 5.79
C TYR A 70 0.57 4.46 4.30
N PHE A 71 0.01 3.44 3.66
CA PHE A 71 -0.36 3.42 2.25
C PHE A 71 -1.74 2.80 2.11
N GLN A 72 -2.59 3.45 1.33
CA GLN A 72 -3.93 2.97 1.02
C GLN A 72 -4.36 3.56 -0.34
N HIS A 73 -4.94 2.74 -1.20
CA HIS A 73 -5.33 3.11 -2.58
C HIS A 73 -4.21 3.84 -3.35
N GLY A 74 -2.96 3.37 -3.21
CA GLY A 74 -1.80 3.95 -3.87
C GLY A 74 -1.41 5.35 -3.39
N LYS A 75 -1.87 5.78 -2.21
CA LYS A 75 -1.53 7.08 -1.60
C LYS A 75 -0.76 6.90 -0.31
N MET A 76 0.24 7.75 -0.07
CA MET A 76 0.97 7.81 1.20
C MET A 76 0.21 8.67 2.21
N LEU A 77 -0.02 8.15 3.41
CA LEU A 77 -0.85 8.74 4.46
C LEU A 77 -0.14 8.73 5.82
N SER A 78 -0.55 9.63 6.70
CA SER A 78 -0.07 9.67 8.10
C SER A 78 -0.84 8.71 9.04
N ARG A 79 -2.04 8.29 8.61
CA ARG A 79 -2.93 7.34 9.29
C ARG A 79 -3.81 6.63 8.26
N ILE A 80 -4.42 5.51 8.65
CA ILE A 80 -5.43 4.82 7.84
C ILE A 80 -6.71 5.66 7.81
N GLU A 81 -7.30 5.84 6.64
CA GLU A 81 -8.56 6.59 6.47
C GLU A 81 -9.77 5.64 6.41
N HIS A 82 -9.65 4.55 5.64
CA HIS A 82 -10.70 3.56 5.47
C HIS A 82 -10.28 2.22 6.09
N THR A 83 -10.72 1.96 7.31
CA THR A 83 -10.25 0.80 8.10
C THR A 83 -10.57 -0.56 7.45
N TYR A 84 -11.69 -0.63 6.71
CA TYR A 84 -12.14 -1.86 6.03
C TYR A 84 -11.47 -2.12 4.67
N ASP A 85 -10.71 -1.14 4.16
CA ASP A 85 -9.99 -1.29 2.90
C ASP A 85 -8.55 -1.78 3.17
N PRO A 86 -7.96 -2.56 2.24
CA PRO A 86 -6.57 -2.98 2.38
C PRO A 86 -5.63 -1.78 2.55
N TYR A 87 -4.69 -1.92 3.47
CA TYR A 87 -3.66 -0.93 3.72
C TYR A 87 -2.31 -1.61 3.90
N CYS A 88 -1.24 -0.83 3.71
CA CYS A 88 0.12 -1.24 4.04
C CYS A 88 0.81 -0.14 4.87
N TYR A 89 1.83 -0.49 5.65
CA TYR A 89 2.70 0.47 6.29
C TYR A 89 4.11 -0.06 6.51
N PHE A 90 5.11 0.82 6.38
CA PHE A 90 6.46 0.52 6.85
C PHE A 90 6.55 0.84 8.34
N SER A 91 7.15 -0.07 9.11
CA SER A 91 7.41 0.10 10.54
C SER A 91 8.89 0.37 10.77
N MET A 92 9.18 1.53 11.36
CA MET A 92 10.52 1.92 11.77
C MET A 92 10.70 1.72 13.29
N LYS A 93 11.91 1.36 13.69
CA LYS A 93 12.36 1.42 15.08
C LYS A 93 12.98 2.80 15.29
N ARG A 94 12.32 3.64 16.09
CA ARG A 94 12.81 4.97 16.43
C ARG A 94 12.72 5.19 17.94
N PRO A 95 13.82 5.57 18.61
CA PRO A 95 13.77 6.03 19.99
C PRO A 95 12.90 7.29 20.12
N ARG A 96 12.25 7.45 21.27
CA ARG A 96 11.35 8.60 21.53
C ARG A 96 12.04 9.97 21.36
N ALA A 97 13.34 10.05 21.62
CA ALA A 97 14.13 11.27 21.44
C ALA A 97 14.19 11.70 19.96
N GLU A 98 14.37 10.76 19.03
CA GLU A 98 14.45 11.02 17.59
C GLU A 98 13.09 11.29 16.98
N MET A 99 12.00 10.79 17.57
CA MET A 99 10.63 11.01 17.08
C MET A 99 10.20 12.49 17.09
N LYS A 100 10.98 13.40 17.68
CA LYS A 100 10.69 14.85 17.66
C LYS A 100 10.80 15.46 16.26
N SER A 101 11.62 14.87 15.38
CA SER A 101 11.81 15.32 14.01
C SER A 101 11.18 14.35 13.00
N PRO A 102 10.75 14.87 11.83
CA PRO A 102 10.39 14.00 10.72
C PRO A 102 11.59 13.15 10.30
N ALA A 103 11.32 11.96 9.79
CA ALA A 103 12.32 11.08 9.19
C ALA A 103 11.89 10.70 7.78
N SER A 104 12.79 10.07 7.03
CA SER A 104 12.49 9.54 5.72
C SER A 104 13.03 8.12 5.59
N ILE A 105 12.33 7.29 4.82
CA ILE A 105 12.86 6.02 4.30
C ILE A 105 13.30 6.30 2.87
N LEU A 106 14.59 6.16 2.60
CA LEU A 106 15.18 6.36 1.28
C LEU A 106 14.84 5.20 0.33
N PRO A 107 14.87 5.42 -1.00
CA PRO A 107 14.71 4.36 -1.99
C PRO A 107 15.73 3.26 -1.79
N GLU A 108 15.26 2.03 -1.60
CA GLU A 108 16.10 0.88 -1.31
C GLU A 108 15.35 -0.42 -1.55
N THR A 109 16.08 -1.52 -1.72
CA THR A 109 15.51 -2.87 -1.76
C THR A 109 15.77 -3.59 -0.45
N PHE A 110 14.70 -3.96 0.25
CA PHE A 110 14.76 -4.73 1.49
C PHE A 110 14.49 -6.21 1.23
N THR A 111 15.31 -7.10 1.80
CA THR A 111 15.07 -8.54 1.76
C THR A 111 14.08 -8.94 2.84
N VAL A 112 13.08 -9.75 2.48
CA VAL A 112 12.11 -10.34 3.41
C VAL A 112 12.77 -11.51 4.13
N LYS A 113 13.00 -11.33 5.44
CA LYS A 113 13.54 -12.37 6.31
C LYS A 113 12.50 -13.46 6.59
N LYS A 114 11.27 -13.06 6.87
CA LYS A 114 10.14 -13.97 7.13
C LYS A 114 8.80 -13.26 7.04
N GLN A 115 7.78 -13.99 6.63
CA GLN A 115 6.39 -13.62 6.76
C GLN A 115 5.77 -14.29 7.98
N PHE A 116 4.92 -13.57 8.71
CA PHE A 116 4.00 -14.17 9.68
C PHE A 116 2.67 -13.42 9.70
N ARG A 117 1.62 -14.10 10.11
CA ARG A 117 0.27 -13.53 10.24
C ARG A 117 0.03 -13.16 11.69
N ARG A 118 -0.60 -12.01 11.93
CA ARG A 118 -1.20 -11.69 13.23
C ARG A 118 -2.63 -11.25 13.03
N LYS A 119 -3.49 -11.74 13.92
CA LYS A 119 -4.83 -11.23 14.07
C LYS A 119 -4.84 -10.35 15.32
N GLU A 120 -5.02 -9.05 15.15
CA GLU A 120 -5.06 -8.10 16.26
C GLU A 120 -6.49 -7.61 16.46
N GLN A 121 -7.04 -7.83 17.66
CA GLN A 121 -8.34 -7.28 18.04
C GLN A 121 -8.16 -5.82 18.46
N THR A 122 -8.82 -4.90 17.77
CA THR A 122 -8.70 -3.45 18.05
C THR A 122 -9.57 -3.01 19.23
N ALA A 123 -10.53 -3.83 19.66
CA ALA A 123 -11.36 -3.59 20.83
C ALA A 123 -11.29 -4.78 21.78
N GLN A 124 -10.92 -4.53 23.05
CA GLN A 124 -11.24 -5.46 24.13
C GLN A 124 -12.77 -5.53 24.17
N ARG A 125 -13.36 -6.64 23.70
CA ARG A 125 -14.73 -6.96 24.11
C ARG A 125 -14.69 -7.07 25.63
N GLY A 126 -15.46 -6.23 26.31
CA GLY A 126 -15.70 -6.41 27.73
C GLY A 126 -16.17 -7.85 27.92
N THR A 127 -15.47 -8.61 28.76
CA THR A 127 -15.97 -9.89 29.25
C THR A 127 -17.34 -9.59 29.87
N LEU A 128 -18.42 -9.99 29.18
CA LEU A 128 -19.70 -10.13 29.82
C LEU A 128 -19.53 -11.30 30.79
N LEU A 129 -19.17 -10.96 32.03
CA LEU A 129 -19.32 -11.88 33.15
C LEU A 129 -20.80 -12.22 33.17
N ALA A 130 -21.13 -13.44 32.75
CA ALA A 130 -22.45 -13.99 32.99
C ALA A 130 -22.66 -13.94 34.50
N SER A 131 -23.44 -12.98 34.98
CA SER A 131 -23.96 -13.00 36.33
C SER A 131 -24.80 -14.25 36.44
N SER A 132 -24.25 -15.26 37.11
CA SER A 132 -24.90 -16.53 37.40
C SER A 132 -26.16 -16.25 38.20
N VAL A 133 -27.32 -16.19 37.55
CA VAL A 133 -28.60 -16.39 38.22
C VAL A 133 -28.75 -17.89 38.40
N SER A 134 -28.34 -18.40 39.55
CA SER A 134 -28.58 -19.77 39.94
C SER A 134 -30.04 -19.93 40.36
N MET A 135 -30.92 -20.33 39.43
CA MET A 135 -32.20 -20.92 39.80
C MET A 135 -32.63 -21.97 38.76
N GLY A 136 -32.69 -23.23 39.21
CA GLY A 136 -33.47 -24.28 38.54
C GLY A 136 -32.64 -25.35 37.85
N ILE A 137 -32.65 -26.54 38.44
CA ILE A 137 -32.16 -27.79 37.89
C ILE A 137 -33.02 -28.17 36.68
N GLU A 138 -32.42 -28.28 35.49
CA GLU A 138 -32.85 -29.22 34.46
C GLU A 138 -31.71 -29.47 33.45
N THR A 139 -31.53 -30.74 33.15
CA THR A 139 -30.55 -31.37 32.28
C THR A 139 -30.50 -30.76 30.88
N GLY A 140 -29.36 -30.20 30.46
CA GLY A 140 -29.11 -29.88 29.06
C GLY A 140 -28.01 -28.86 28.79
N PHE A 141 -26.75 -29.30 28.71
CA PHE A 141 -25.69 -28.74 27.83
C PHE A 141 -25.67 -27.21 27.62
N ASN A 142 -25.69 -26.42 28.69
CA ASN A 142 -25.70 -24.97 28.66
C ASN A 142 -24.31 -24.33 28.89
N SER A 143 -23.23 -25.05 28.54
CA SER A 143 -21.88 -24.47 28.41
C SER A 143 -21.65 -23.74 27.07
N TRP A 144 -22.70 -23.44 26.31
CA TRP A 144 -22.62 -23.08 24.88
C TRP A 144 -22.69 -21.57 24.56
N LEU A 145 -22.47 -20.65 25.51
CA LEU A 145 -22.58 -19.19 25.20
C LEU A 145 -21.42 -18.32 25.72
N ALA A 146 -20.25 -18.90 25.97
CA ALA A 146 -19.00 -18.14 26.17
C ALA A 146 -18.01 -18.33 25.01
N LEU A 147 -18.51 -18.53 23.79
CA LEU A 147 -17.67 -18.41 22.60
C LEU A 147 -17.39 -16.91 22.40
N ASN A 148 -16.21 -16.47 22.85
CA ASN A 148 -15.57 -15.21 22.45
C ASN A 148 -15.23 -15.24 20.94
N GLU A 149 -16.18 -15.58 20.08
CA GLU A 149 -15.96 -15.79 18.66
C GLU A 149 -16.45 -14.61 17.82
N GLY A 150 -15.66 -14.31 16.78
CA GLY A 150 -16.12 -13.57 15.61
C GLY A 150 -16.49 -12.12 15.85
N GLY A 151 -15.49 -11.27 15.99
CA GLY A 151 -15.67 -9.84 15.71
C GLY A 151 -14.57 -9.43 14.72
N PRO A 152 -14.75 -8.34 13.97
CA PRO A 152 -13.73 -7.87 13.03
C PRO A 152 -12.37 -7.69 13.71
N GLN A 153 -11.31 -8.12 13.02
CA GLN A 153 -9.93 -8.10 13.51
C GLN A 153 -9.05 -7.49 12.43
N ASN A 154 -7.91 -6.92 12.81
CA ASN A 154 -6.88 -6.58 11.84
C ASN A 154 -6.19 -7.86 11.38
N LEU A 155 -6.45 -8.25 10.14
CA LEU A 155 -5.90 -9.44 9.49
C LEU A 155 -4.57 -9.09 8.82
N ASN A 156 -3.50 -9.01 9.61
CA ASN A 156 -2.23 -8.44 9.16
C ASN A 156 -1.20 -9.50 8.72
N HIS A 157 -0.57 -9.23 7.58
CA HIS A 157 0.67 -9.85 7.11
C HIS A 157 1.86 -9.00 7.53
N TYR A 158 2.74 -9.56 8.36
CA TYR A 158 4.00 -8.95 8.73
C TYR A 158 5.12 -9.54 7.91
N LEU A 159 5.74 -8.72 7.08
CA LEU A 159 6.97 -9.02 6.35
C LEU A 159 8.11 -8.42 7.13
N ARG A 160 8.81 -9.24 7.91
CA ARG A 160 9.99 -8.79 8.64
C ARG A 160 11.13 -8.62 7.66
N LEU A 161 11.73 -7.44 7.65
CA LEU A 161 12.82 -7.10 6.73
C LEU A 161 14.16 -7.39 7.39
N GLU A 162 15.14 -7.80 6.58
CA GLU A 162 16.53 -7.85 7.00
C GLU A 162 17.08 -6.43 7.20
N PRO A 163 18.00 -6.23 8.16
CA PRO A 163 18.73 -4.98 8.26
C PRO A 163 19.45 -4.69 6.94
N SER A 164 19.36 -3.45 6.47
CA SER A 164 20.05 -2.96 5.28
C SER A 164 20.82 -1.68 5.64
N ASP A 165 21.11 -0.80 4.68
CA ASP A 165 21.68 0.52 4.92
C ASP A 165 20.76 1.42 5.75
N GLN A 166 19.48 1.05 5.87
CA GLN A 166 18.47 1.69 6.72
C GLN A 166 17.98 0.75 7.83
N PRO A 167 18.82 0.42 8.83
CA PRO A 167 18.51 -0.59 9.85
C PRO A 167 17.33 -0.22 10.75
N GLN A 168 16.90 1.04 10.75
CA GLN A 168 15.69 1.49 11.40
C GLN A 168 14.42 0.90 10.78
N VAL A 169 14.41 0.55 9.49
CA VAL A 169 13.24 -0.05 8.82
C VAL A 169 13.18 -1.53 9.17
N SER A 170 12.09 -1.96 9.80
CA SER A 170 12.02 -3.28 10.45
C SER A 170 11.01 -4.24 9.84
N ALA A 171 9.93 -3.71 9.26
CA ALA A 171 8.88 -4.51 8.65
C ALA A 171 8.08 -3.70 7.64
N LEU A 172 7.58 -4.38 6.61
CA LEU A 172 6.39 -3.97 5.86
C LEU A 172 5.21 -4.77 6.41
N VAL A 173 4.13 -4.08 6.76
CA VAL A 173 2.91 -4.73 7.27
C VAL A 173 1.76 -4.36 6.38
N CYS A 174 1.04 -5.34 5.86
CA CYS A 174 -0.17 -5.13 5.08
C CYS A 174 -1.36 -5.83 5.72
N GLY A 175 -2.50 -5.16 5.78
CA GLY A 175 -3.63 -5.60 6.57
C GLY A 175 -4.96 -5.10 6.04
N VAL A 176 -6.01 -5.62 6.64
CA VAL A 176 -7.41 -5.21 6.43
C VAL A 176 -8.15 -5.48 7.73
N TYR A 177 -9.09 -4.60 8.09
CA TYR A 177 -9.97 -4.86 9.21
C TYR A 177 -11.23 -5.56 8.70
N ALA A 178 -11.39 -6.83 9.06
CA ALA A 178 -12.51 -7.65 8.60
C ALA A 178 -12.79 -8.79 9.58
N ASP A 179 -13.97 -9.40 9.49
CA ASP A 179 -14.22 -10.65 10.19
C ASP A 179 -13.37 -11.78 9.56
N PRO A 180 -12.57 -12.52 10.35
CA PRO A 180 -11.78 -13.64 9.83
C PRO A 180 -12.57 -14.75 9.14
N GLN A 181 -13.89 -14.84 9.36
CA GLN A 181 -14.80 -15.78 8.68
C GLN A 181 -15.27 -15.27 7.32
N GLU A 182 -15.36 -13.96 7.14
CA GLU A 182 -15.83 -13.34 5.89
C GLU A 182 -14.69 -13.10 4.91
N ARG A 183 -13.48 -12.86 5.42
CA ARG A 183 -12.34 -12.45 4.61
C ARG A 183 -11.02 -12.93 5.20
N THR A 184 -10.05 -13.19 4.34
CA THR A 184 -8.67 -13.44 4.78
C THR A 184 -7.82 -12.17 4.76
N SER A 185 -6.57 -12.27 5.22
CA SER A 185 -5.59 -11.20 5.02
C SER A 185 -5.43 -10.85 3.53
N PRO A 186 -4.94 -9.63 3.21
CA PRO A 186 -4.89 -9.16 1.82
C PRO A 186 -4.12 -10.09 0.87
N SER A 187 -4.55 -10.14 -0.39
CA SER A 187 -3.81 -10.78 -1.48
C SER A 187 -2.61 -9.95 -1.92
N ILE A 188 -1.75 -10.48 -2.79
CA ILE A 188 -0.58 -9.73 -3.30
C ILE A 188 -1.03 -8.55 -4.15
N GLU A 189 -2.10 -8.71 -4.91
CA GLU A 189 -2.69 -7.68 -5.77
C GLU A 189 -3.24 -6.53 -4.93
N GLU A 190 -3.98 -6.84 -3.86
CA GLU A 190 -4.50 -5.84 -2.93
C GLU A 190 -3.37 -5.11 -2.18
N MET A 191 -2.29 -5.80 -1.83
CA MET A 191 -1.09 -5.15 -1.29
C MET A 191 -0.44 -4.21 -2.30
N ALA A 192 -0.34 -4.64 -3.56
CA ALA A 192 0.24 -3.83 -4.63
C ALA A 192 -0.60 -2.57 -4.90
N GLU A 193 -1.94 -2.70 -4.91
CA GLU A 193 -2.86 -1.57 -5.03
C GLU A 193 -2.72 -0.59 -3.86
N ALA A 194 -2.65 -1.10 -2.62
CA ALA A 194 -2.46 -0.26 -1.45
C ALA A 194 -1.14 0.53 -1.52
N LEU A 195 -0.04 -0.13 -1.92
CA LEU A 195 1.29 0.48 -2.04
C LEU A 195 1.41 1.44 -3.23
N GLY A 196 0.73 1.15 -4.34
CA GLY A 196 0.81 1.94 -5.57
C GLY A 196 2.23 2.07 -6.11
N ALA A 197 2.60 3.27 -6.56
CA ALA A 197 3.90 3.55 -7.15
C ALA A 197 5.05 3.67 -6.12
N PHE A 198 4.75 3.67 -4.81
CA PHE A 198 5.75 3.94 -3.77
C PHE A 198 6.67 2.74 -3.51
N ALA A 199 6.12 1.53 -3.59
CA ALA A 199 6.88 0.32 -3.35
C ALA A 199 6.28 -0.90 -4.09
N THR A 200 7.11 -1.91 -4.33
CA THR A 200 6.70 -3.17 -4.97
C THR A 200 7.22 -4.36 -4.19
N ILE A 201 6.38 -5.39 -4.04
CA ILE A 201 6.76 -6.68 -3.47
C ILE A 201 7.13 -7.62 -4.62
N LYS A 202 8.36 -8.13 -4.64
CA LYS A 202 8.84 -9.16 -5.56
C LYS A 202 8.94 -10.48 -4.80
N THR A 203 8.12 -11.46 -5.15
CA THR A 203 8.15 -12.78 -4.52
C THR A 203 9.34 -13.59 -5.02
N ALA A 204 10.08 -14.24 -4.10
CA ALA A 204 11.06 -15.25 -4.47
C ALA A 204 10.35 -16.48 -5.05
N GLN A 205 10.95 -17.06 -6.09
CA GLN A 205 10.49 -18.29 -6.74
C GLN A 205 10.95 -19.53 -5.98
#